data_AF-A0A936XSP4-F1
#
_entry.id   AF-A0A936XSP4-F1
#
_cell.length_a   1.000
_cell.length_b   1.000
_cell.length_c   1.000
_cell.angle_alpha   90.00
_cell.angle_beta   90.00
_cell.angle_gamma   90.00
#
_symmetry.space_group_name_H-M   'P 1'
#
loop_
_entity.id
_entity.type
_entity.pdbx_description
1 polymer ?
#
loop_
_entity_poly.entity_id
_entity_poly.type
_entity_poly.pdbx_seq_one_letter_code
_entity_poly.pdbx_strand_id
1 'polypeptide(L)'
;MPGNKSSNYGRIFLVLSLAVLLFWVLSQVVDVYHFAFVGAVFEILWLPMLAALVILPVLSFIFWRNEKYNTRSLYFFSMLIVIATVLLMTFLTN
;
A
#
# COMPACT_ATOMS: atom_id res chain seq x y z
N MET A 1 28.75 -0.04 -14.28
CA MET A 1 27.27 -0.05 -14.18
C MET A 1 26.86 1.14 -13.32
N PRO A 2 26.24 2.20 -13.87
CA PRO A 2 25.85 3.35 -13.07
C PRO A 2 24.70 2.97 -12.14
N GLY A 3 24.88 3.28 -10.86
CA GLY A 3 24.01 2.93 -9.75
C GLY A 3 22.56 3.36 -9.95
N ASN A 4 21.69 2.40 -9.68
CA ASN A 4 20.25 2.41 -9.78
C ASN A 4 19.59 3.39 -8.79
N LYS A 5 19.46 4.67 -9.16
CA LYS A 5 18.70 5.65 -8.36
C LYS A 5 17.18 5.43 -8.43
N SER A 6 16.66 4.80 -9.50
CA SER A 6 15.23 4.44 -9.63
C SER A 6 14.77 3.44 -8.57
N SER A 7 15.67 2.55 -8.13
CA SER A 7 15.40 1.46 -7.17
C SER A 7 14.91 1.95 -5.82
N ASN A 8 15.46 3.05 -5.31
CA ASN A 8 15.18 3.44 -3.93
C ASN A 8 13.73 3.91 -3.77
N TYR A 9 13.23 4.71 -4.72
CA TYR A 9 11.82 5.13 -4.74
C TYR A 9 10.88 3.95 -5.01
N GLY A 10 11.20 3.09 -5.98
CA GLY A 10 10.40 1.89 -6.23
C GLY A 10 10.27 0.97 -5.00
N ARG A 11 11.34 0.82 -4.22
CA ARG A 11 11.31 0.10 -2.94
C ARG A 11 10.42 0.79 -1.90
N ILE A 12 10.46 2.12 -1.82
CA ILE A 12 9.58 2.88 -0.90
C ILE A 12 8.11 2.63 -1.26
N PHE A 13 7.74 2.70 -2.53
CA PHE A 13 6.37 2.41 -2.98
C PHE A 13 5.95 0.97 -2.66
N LEU A 14 6.86 0.02 -2.82
CA LEU A 14 6.61 -1.38 -2.49
C LEU A 14 6.41 -1.58 -0.98
N VAL A 15 7.26 -0.99 -0.15
CA VAL A 15 7.13 -1.06 1.31
C VAL A 15 5.83 -0.39 1.77
N LEU A 16 5.48 0.78 1.22
CA LEU A 16 4.23 1.47 1.54
C LEU A 16 3.01 0.65 1.14
N SER A 17 3.00 0.06 -0.06
CA SER A 17 1.88 -0.79 -0.49
C SER A 17 1.73 -2.05 0.37
N LEU A 18 2.83 -2.67 0.77
CA LEU A 18 2.81 -3.78 1.75
C LEU A 18 2.33 -3.33 3.13
N ALA A 19 2.74 -2.15 3.60
CA ALA A 19 2.27 -1.61 4.88
C ALA A 19 0.76 -1.34 4.87
N VAL A 20 0.22 -0.80 3.76
CA VAL A 20 -1.22 -0.62 3.56
C VAL A 20 -1.94 -1.96 3.59
N LEU A 21 -1.46 -2.96 2.85
CA LEU A 21 -2.04 -4.31 2.87
C LEU A 21 -2.04 -4.91 4.28
N LEU A 22 -0.91 -4.87 4.98
CA LEU A 22 -0.77 -5.40 6.34
C LEU A 22 -1.70 -4.68 7.31
N PHE A 23 -1.81 -3.35 7.23
CA PHE A 23 -2.72 -2.58 8.08
C PHE A 23 -4.17 -3.05 7.94
N TRP A 24 -4.65 -3.19 6.71
CA TRP A 24 -6.03 -3.60 6.45
C TRP A 24 -6.31 -5.07 6.79
N VAL A 25 -5.32 -5.96 6.62
CA VAL A 25 -5.46 -7.35 7.07
C VAL A 25 -5.45 -7.42 8.60
N LEU A 26 -4.55 -6.71 9.27
CA LEU A 26 -4.47 -6.70 10.74
C LEU A 26 -5.71 -6.06 11.37
N SER A 27 -6.29 -5.02 10.77
CA SER A 27 -7.53 -4.40 11.28
C SER A 27 -8.71 -5.36 11.28
N GLN A 28 -8.68 -6.42 10.47
CA GLN A 28 -9.73 -7.44 10.40
C GLN A 28 -9.50 -8.59 11.40
N VAL A 29 -8.25 -8.80 11.82
CA VAL A 29 -7.85 -9.93 12.68
C VAL A 29 -7.70 -9.51 14.15
N VAL A 30 -7.24 -8.28 14.40
CA VAL A 30 -6.98 -7.77 15.74
C VAL A 30 -8.25 -7.12 16.27
N ASP A 31 -8.70 -7.54 17.45
CA ASP A 31 -9.71 -6.81 18.21
C ASP A 31 -9.09 -5.52 18.77
N VAL A 32 -9.11 -4.49 17.94
CA VAL A 32 -8.54 -3.17 18.25
C VAL A 32 -9.23 -2.48 19.42
N TYR A 33 -10.46 -2.92 19.75
CA TYR A 33 -11.23 -2.40 20.88
C TYR A 33 -10.84 -3.04 22.21
N HIS A 34 -10.13 -4.17 22.19
CA HIS A 34 -9.67 -4.84 23.41
C HIS A 34 -8.50 -4.10 24.08
N PHE A 35 -7.64 -3.45 23.29
CA PHE A 35 -6.46 -2.73 23.77
C PHE A 35 -6.52 -1.25 23.38
N ALA A 36 -6.82 -0.38 24.34
CA ALA A 36 -7.00 1.07 24.10
C ALA A 36 -5.82 1.74 23.36
N PHE A 37 -4.57 1.33 23.64
CA PHE A 37 -3.39 1.85 22.93
C PHE A 37 -3.37 1.42 21.45
N VAL A 38 -3.68 0.16 21.16
CA VAL A 38 -3.70 -0.37 19.79
C VAL A 38 -4.84 0.30 19.02
N GLY A 39 -6.02 0.43 19.63
CA GLY A 39 -7.15 1.17 19.06
C GLY A 39 -6.78 2.60 18.66
N ALA A 40 -6.16 3.37 19.56
CA ALA A 40 -5.76 4.74 19.28
C ALA A 40 -4.76 4.85 18.10
N VAL A 41 -3.80 3.91 18.01
CA VAL A 41 -2.84 3.87 16.90
C VAL A 41 -3.54 3.59 15.57
N PHE A 42 -4.49 2.64 15.54
CA PHE A 42 -5.26 2.33 14.34
C PHE A 42 -6.19 3.48 13.92
N GLU A 43 -6.81 4.19 14.86
CA GLU A 43 -7.66 5.34 14.57
C GLU A 43 -6.88 6.50 13.92
N ILE A 44 -5.66 6.78 14.41
CA ILE A 44 -4.82 7.83 13.82
C ILE A 44 -4.30 7.40 12.45
N LEU A 45 -3.93 6.12 12.28
CA LEU A 45 -3.41 5.58 11.02
C LEU A 45 -4.50 5.33 9.96
N TRP A 46 -5.77 5.19 10.35
CA TRP A 46 -6.90 4.95 9.45
C TRP A 46 -6.92 5.94 8.29
N LEU A 47 -6.82 7.24 8.58
CA LEU A 47 -7.00 8.29 7.56
C LEU A 47 -5.83 8.29 6.56
N PRO A 48 -4.56 8.29 7.01
CA PRO A 48 -3.40 8.11 6.13
C PRO A 48 -3.47 6.84 5.29
N MET A 49 -3.89 5.71 5.86
CA MET A 49 -3.97 4.43 5.14
C MET A 49 -5.09 4.42 4.10
N LEU A 50 -6.23 5.07 4.39
CA LEU A 50 -7.31 5.27 3.44
C LEU A 50 -6.86 6.17 2.28
N ALA A 51 -6.18 7.29 2.58
CA ALA A 51 -5.61 8.15 1.55
C ALA A 51 -4.58 7.41 0.70
N ALA A 52 -3.76 6.55 1.32
CA ALA A 52 -2.76 5.74 0.65
C ALA A 52 -3.39 4.77 -0.37
N LEU A 53 -4.55 4.16 -0.08
CA LEU A 53 -5.26 3.30 -1.03
C LEU A 53 -5.62 4.00 -2.35
N VAL A 54 -5.85 5.32 -2.32
CA VAL A 54 -6.22 6.11 -3.51
C VAL A 54 -4.98 6.74 -4.14
N ILE A 55 -4.07 7.29 -3.34
CA ILE A 55 -2.92 8.06 -3.82
C ILE A 55 -1.82 7.14 -4.37
N LEU A 56 -1.50 6.03 -3.70
CA LEU A 56 -0.46 5.10 -4.16
C LEU A 56 -0.69 4.56 -5.57
N PRO A 57 -1.86 4.05 -5.97
CA PRO A 57 -2.04 3.50 -7.31
C PRO A 57 -1.90 4.59 -8.38
N VAL A 58 -2.38 5.82 -8.11
CA VAL A 58 -2.22 6.96 -9.03
C VAL A 58 -0.75 7.33 -9.18
N LEU A 59 -0.02 7.48 -8.08
CA LEU A 59 1.41 7.79 -8.13
C LEU A 59 2.21 6.65 -8.76
N SER A 60 1.97 5.40 -8.36
CA SER A 60 2.59 4.22 -8.97
C SER A 60 2.39 4.18 -10.48
N PHE A 61 1.18 4.50 -10.96
CA PHE A 61 0.91 4.57 -12.40
C PHE A 61 1.72 5.67 -13.11
N ILE A 62 1.79 6.88 -12.53
CA ILE A 62 2.58 7.99 -13.06
C ILE A 62 4.07 7.62 -13.14
N PHE A 63 4.63 7.02 -12.09
CA PHE A 63 6.03 6.59 -12.08
C PHE A 63 6.28 5.38 -13.00
N TRP A 64 5.32 4.48 -13.12
CA TRP A 64 5.41 3.34 -14.04
C TRP A 64 5.42 3.78 -15.50
N ARG A 65 4.68 4.83 -15.86
CA ARG A 65 4.75 5.48 -17.18
C ARG A 65 6.17 5.99 -17.48
N ASN A 66 6.87 6.53 -16.49
CA ASN A 66 8.26 6.99 -16.65
C ASN A 66 9.23 5.81 -16.91
N GLU A 67 8.91 4.61 -16.44
CA GLU A 67 9.61 3.36 -16.76
C GLU A 67 9.11 2.67 -18.04
N LYS A 68 8.38 3.40 -18.91
CA LYS A 68 7.83 2.91 -20.20
C LYS A 68 6.96 1.66 -20.04
N TYR A 69 6.20 1.58 -18.95
CA TYR A 69 5.31 0.46 -18.64
C TYR A 69 6.03 -0.89 -18.52
N ASN A 70 7.29 -0.90 -18.08
CA ASN A 70 8.00 -2.15 -17.80
C ASN A 70 7.26 -2.99 -16.75
N THR A 71 6.78 -4.17 -17.11
CA THR A 71 6.03 -5.06 -16.20
C THR A 71 6.89 -5.64 -15.06
N ARG A 72 8.22 -5.55 -15.16
CA ARG A 72 9.15 -5.89 -14.07
C ARG A 72 9.42 -4.72 -13.12
N SER A 73 8.69 -3.61 -13.25
CA SER A 73 8.82 -2.43 -12.41
C SER A 73 8.26 -2.67 -11.01
N LEU A 74 8.94 -2.14 -9.99
CA LEU A 74 8.42 -2.13 -8.61
C LEU A 74 7.16 -1.28 -8.48
N TYR A 75 6.99 -0.23 -9.29
CA TYR A 75 5.78 0.59 -9.30
C TYR A 75 4.57 -0.20 -9.78
N PHE A 76 4.76 -1.08 -10.77
CA PHE A 76 3.73 -1.99 -11.25
C PHE A 76 3.28 -2.97 -10.15
N PHE A 77 4.23 -3.63 -9.47
CA PHE A 77 3.91 -4.50 -8.34
C PHE A 77 3.23 -3.76 -7.20
N SER A 78 3.68 -2.54 -6.87
CA SER A 78 3.06 -1.71 -5.83
C SER A 78 1.61 -1.38 -6.17
N MET A 79 1.33 -1.05 -7.44
CA MET A 79 -0.04 -0.79 -7.92
C MET A 79 -0.91 -2.05 -7.81
N LEU A 80 -0.39 -3.21 -8.23
CA LEU A 80 -1.12 -4.49 -8.12
C LEU A 80 -1.44 -4.85 -6.67
N ILE A 81 -0.50 -4.64 -5.74
CA ILE A 81 -0.72 -4.88 -4.31
C ILE A 81 -1.85 -4.00 -3.81
N VAL A 82 -1.84 -2.69 -4.11
CA VAL A 82 -2.90 -1.80 -3.62
C VAL A 82 -4.27 -2.14 -4.23
N ILE A 83 -4.34 -2.48 -5.52
CA ILE A 83 -5.57 -2.96 -6.15
C ILE A 83 -6.07 -4.25 -5.47
N ALA A 84 -5.17 -5.20 -5.21
CA ALA A 84 -5.50 -6.43 -4.49
C ALA A 84 -5.98 -6.14 -3.06
N THR A 85 -5.40 -5.16 -2.35
CA THR A 85 -5.88 -4.73 -1.04
C THR A 85 -7.31 -4.20 -1.13
N VAL A 86 -7.63 -3.33 -2.09
CA VAL A 86 -8.99 -2.81 -2.28
C VAL A 86 -9.97 -3.95 -2.57
N LEU A 87 -9.61 -4.88 -3.46
CA LEU A 87 -10.43 -6.05 -3.75
C LEU A 87 -10.65 -6.90 -2.50
N LEU A 88 -9.59 -7.19 -1.74
CA LEU A 88 -9.67 -7.96 -0.50
C LEU A 88 -10.60 -7.27 0.50
N MET A 89 -10.52 -5.95 0.66
CA MET A 89 -11.44 -5.23 1.53
C MET A 89 -12.89 -5.37 1.08
N THR A 90 -13.16 -5.31 -0.23
CA THR A 90 -14.53 -5.49 -0.74
C THR A 90 -15.04 -6.92 -0.61
N PHE A 91 -14.20 -7.95 -0.68
CA PHE A 91 -14.63 -9.34 -0.57
C PHE A 91 -14.66 -9.87 0.86
N LEU A 92 -13.79 -9.38 1.74
CA LEU A 92 -13.67 -9.85 3.13
C LEU A 92 -14.67 -9.16 4.07
N THR A 93 -15.16 -7.97 3.71
CA THR A 93 -16.09 -7.18 4.54
C THR A 93 -17.57 -7.47 4.21
N ASN A 94 -17.86 -8.22 3.14
CA ASN A 94 -19.22 -8.67 2.76
C ASN A 94 -19.44 -10.12 3.21
#